data_AF-A0AAV2MJJ8-F1
#
_entry.id   AF-A0AAV2MJJ8-F1
#
_cell.length_a   1.000
_cell.length_b   1.000
_cell.length_c   1.000
_cell.angle_alpha   90.00
_cell.angle_beta   90.00
_cell.angle_gamma   90.00
#
_symmetry.space_group_name_H-M   'P 1'
#
loop_
_entity.id
_entity.type
_entity.pdbx_description
1 polymer ?
#
loop_
_entity_poly.entity_id
_entity_poly.type
_entity_poly.pdbx_seq_one_letter_code
_entity_poly.pdbx_strand_id
1 'polypeptide(L)'
;MGVGRLELNTVVDNTGAGCEQKKSHKARKVVRLRDCLSVTAAPKESCPPDCESFYLNTTSTTYTLASPATQDWISALCLLAFQDPEDADKGAFDRGNGLILEDNDLYSSWESDALEPPKAHLVSVRLTEASQRCNLSGDYLISPDADALLLLHPETHDVIFHWPYKMLRKYGQVEGGFSIEAGRRCESGAGS
;
A
#
# COMPACT_ATOMS: atom_id res chain seq x y z
N MET A 1 -21.51 -3.49 -11.26
CA MET A 1 -20.65 -4.29 -10.36
C MET A 1 -21.54 -5.18 -9.51
N GLY A 2 -21.43 -6.51 -9.66
CA GLY A 2 -22.24 -7.46 -8.90
C GLY A 2 -21.68 -7.64 -7.48
N VAL A 3 -22.56 -7.69 -6.47
CA VAL A 3 -22.13 -7.95 -5.09
C VAL A 3 -21.94 -9.45 -4.91
N GLY A 4 -20.71 -9.90 -4.64
CA GLY A 4 -20.41 -11.28 -4.31
C GLY A 4 -21.19 -11.77 -3.08
N ARG A 5 -21.72 -13.00 -3.12
CA ARG A 5 -22.51 -13.58 -2.03
C ARG A 5 -22.23 -15.07 -1.85
N LEU A 6 -22.16 -15.51 -0.61
CA LEU A 6 -22.03 -16.92 -0.21
C LEU A 6 -23.37 -17.40 0.36
N GLU A 7 -23.91 -18.49 -0.17
CA GLU A 7 -25.20 -19.05 0.25
C GLU A 7 -25.00 -20.43 0.89
N LEU A 8 -25.42 -20.58 2.14
CA LEU A 8 -25.39 -21.86 2.86
C LEU A 8 -26.77 -22.50 2.75
N ASN A 9 -26.81 -23.70 2.17
CA ASN A 9 -28.01 -24.50 2.01
C ASN A 9 -27.85 -25.83 2.75
N THR A 10 -28.87 -26.23 3.51
CA THR A 10 -28.94 -27.59 4.07
C THR A 10 -29.51 -28.54 3.01
N VAL A 11 -28.74 -29.57 2.67
CA VAL A 11 -29.23 -30.72 1.90
C VAL A 11 -29.52 -31.82 2.92
N VAL A 12 -30.77 -32.25 2.99
CA VAL A 12 -31.17 -33.40 3.81
C VAL A 12 -31.18 -34.60 2.88
N ASP A 13 -30.34 -35.60 3.17
CA ASP A 13 -30.30 -36.84 2.38
C ASP A 13 -31.58 -37.64 2.63
N ASN A 14 -32.48 -37.64 1.65
CA ASN A 14 -33.74 -38.36 1.73
C ASN A 14 -33.56 -39.81 1.26
N THR A 15 -32.90 -40.64 2.05
CA THR A 15 -32.92 -42.10 1.89
C THR A 15 -33.92 -42.72 2.85
N GLY A 16 -35.17 -42.90 2.41
CA GLY A 16 -36.18 -43.67 3.13
C GLY A 16 -37.62 -43.25 2.84
N ALA A 17 -38.30 -44.07 2.03
CA ALA A 17 -39.75 -44.23 1.83
C ALA A 17 -40.75 -43.22 2.48
N GLY A 18 -41.54 -42.57 1.61
CA GLY A 18 -42.97 -42.32 1.85
C GLY A 18 -43.39 -41.05 2.60
N CYS A 19 -44.38 -40.39 2.00
CA CYS A 19 -45.33 -39.43 2.60
C CYS A 19 -44.91 -37.95 2.80
N GLU A 20 -45.60 -37.12 2.02
CA GLU A 20 -46.04 -35.74 2.27
C GLU A 20 -45.03 -34.58 2.26
N GLN A 21 -45.26 -33.73 1.26
CA GLN A 21 -44.67 -32.42 1.05
C GLN A 21 -44.91 -31.51 2.27
N LYS A 22 -43.95 -31.44 3.19
CA LYS A 22 -43.81 -30.30 4.09
C LYS A 22 -42.62 -29.48 3.64
N LYS A 23 -42.91 -28.33 3.02
CA LYS A 23 -41.96 -27.23 2.76
C LYS A 23 -41.42 -26.74 4.11
N SER A 24 -40.48 -27.46 4.69
CA SER A 24 -39.70 -26.96 5.82
C SER A 24 -38.95 -25.73 5.31
N HIS A 25 -39.18 -24.58 5.94
CA HIS A 25 -38.47 -23.34 5.66
C HIS A 25 -36.97 -23.61 5.73
N LYS A 26 -36.34 -23.82 4.56
CA LYS A 26 -34.90 -23.98 4.45
C LYS A 26 -34.28 -22.70 5.01
N ALA A 27 -33.58 -22.79 6.13
CA ALA A 27 -32.83 -21.69 6.72
C ALA A 27 -31.65 -21.37 5.78
N ARG A 28 -31.94 -20.62 4.72
CA ARG A 28 -30.95 -20.11 3.78
C ARG A 28 -30.18 -19.00 4.47
N LYS A 29 -28.94 -19.26 4.84
CA LYS A 29 -28.06 -18.25 5.42
C LYS A 29 -27.23 -17.66 4.29
N VAL A 30 -27.44 -16.38 4.00
CA VAL A 30 -26.71 -15.66 2.94
C VAL A 30 -25.73 -14.71 3.60
N VAL A 31 -24.45 -14.85 3.25
CA VAL A 31 -23.37 -13.96 3.67
C VAL A 31 -22.98 -13.09 2.47
N ARG A 32 -23.04 -11.77 2.63
CA ARG A 32 -22.56 -10.85 1.59
C ARG A 32 -21.05 -10.78 1.71
N LEU A 33 -20.32 -10.99 0.61
CA LEU A 33 -18.86 -11.00 0.65
C LEU A 33 -18.27 -9.63 0.95
N ARG A 34 -19.01 -8.55 0.70
CA ARG A 34 -18.64 -7.18 1.13
C ARG A 34 -18.55 -7.04 2.66
N ASP A 35 -19.26 -7.88 3.42
CA ASP A 35 -19.30 -7.83 4.88
C ASP A 35 -18.20 -8.73 5.48
N CYS A 36 -17.39 -9.38 4.64
CA CYS A 36 -16.27 -10.24 5.03
C CYS A 36 -15.06 -9.38 5.44
N LEU A 37 -14.54 -9.63 6.63
CA LEU A 37 -13.37 -8.98 7.19
C LEU A 37 -12.09 -9.79 6.97
N SER A 38 -12.16 -11.12 7.08
CA SER A 38 -11.02 -12.01 6.86
C SER A 38 -11.45 -13.46 6.65
N VAL A 39 -10.63 -14.21 5.92
CA VAL A 39 -10.75 -15.66 5.75
C VAL A 39 -9.43 -16.29 6.23
N THR A 40 -9.49 -17.19 7.22
CA THR A 40 -8.28 -17.75 7.86
C THR A 40 -8.43 -19.24 8.12
N ALA A 41 -7.33 -19.99 8.03
CA ALA A 41 -7.33 -21.40 8.41
C ALA A 41 -7.58 -21.56 9.92
N ALA A 42 -8.34 -22.60 10.29
CA ALA A 42 -8.74 -22.90 11.65
C ALA A 42 -8.27 -24.31 12.07
N PRO A 43 -6.95 -24.57 12.16
CA PRO A 43 -6.42 -25.91 12.43
C PRO A 43 -6.72 -26.43 13.85
N LYS A 44 -7.20 -25.57 14.74
CA LYS A 44 -7.52 -25.90 16.14
C LYS A 44 -8.98 -26.33 16.35
N GLU A 45 -9.81 -26.24 15.32
CA GLU A 45 -11.22 -26.56 15.41
C GLU A 45 -11.48 -28.06 15.09
N SER A 46 -12.45 -28.67 15.77
CA SER A 46 -12.83 -30.05 15.49
C SER A 46 -13.61 -30.14 14.18
N CYS A 47 -13.10 -30.91 13.23
CA CYS A 47 -13.70 -31.12 11.91
C CYS A 47 -13.89 -32.62 11.60
N PRO A 48 -14.78 -32.96 10.65
CA PRO A 48 -14.94 -34.34 10.17
C PRO A 48 -13.62 -34.92 9.62
N PRO A 49 -13.47 -36.26 9.60
CA PRO A 49 -12.32 -36.89 8.96
C PRO A 49 -12.20 -36.44 7.49
N ASP A 50 -10.96 -36.23 7.03
CA ASP A 50 -10.60 -35.76 5.69
C ASP A 50 -11.04 -34.33 5.34
N CYS A 51 -11.41 -33.51 6.33
CA CYS A 51 -11.72 -32.09 6.15
C CYS A 51 -10.77 -31.21 6.96
N GLU A 52 -10.47 -30.01 6.47
CA GLU A 52 -9.84 -28.94 7.25
C GLU A 52 -10.87 -27.85 7.54
N SER A 53 -10.75 -27.20 8.69
CA SER A 53 -11.60 -26.08 9.08
C SER A 53 -10.98 -24.73 8.75
N PHE A 54 -11.83 -23.76 8.44
CA PHE A 54 -11.46 -22.35 8.24
C PHE A 54 -12.54 -21.42 8.80
N TYR A 55 -12.12 -20.23 9.22
CA TYR A 55 -12.99 -19.16 9.68
C TYR A 55 -13.27 -18.18 8.55
N LEU A 56 -14.54 -17.81 8.43
CA LEU A 56 -15.01 -16.66 7.67
C LEU A 56 -15.51 -15.61 8.65
N ASN A 57 -14.71 -14.58 8.88
CA ASN A 57 -15.05 -13.49 9.78
C ASN A 57 -15.83 -12.42 9.03
N THR A 58 -17.04 -12.12 9.48
CA THR A 58 -17.82 -11.01 8.96
C THR A 58 -18.00 -9.92 10.03
N THR A 59 -18.52 -8.77 9.64
CA THR A 59 -18.86 -7.66 10.55
C THR A 59 -19.85 -8.04 11.65
N SER A 60 -20.62 -9.11 11.47
CA SER A 60 -21.69 -9.52 12.38
C SER A 60 -21.42 -10.84 13.07
N THR A 61 -20.68 -11.77 12.44
CA THR A 61 -20.52 -13.12 12.96
C THR A 61 -19.28 -13.79 12.35
N THR A 62 -18.58 -14.58 13.17
CA THR A 62 -17.58 -15.53 12.68
C THR A 62 -18.24 -16.85 12.35
N TYR A 63 -18.04 -17.33 11.12
CA TYR A 63 -18.51 -18.63 10.66
C TYR A 63 -17.36 -19.61 10.65
N THR A 64 -17.58 -20.78 11.23
CA THR A 64 -16.66 -21.92 11.14
C THR A 64 -17.17 -22.85 10.05
N LEU A 65 -16.34 -23.09 9.04
CA LEU A 65 -16.64 -23.96 7.90
C LEU A 65 -15.58 -25.05 7.81
N ALA A 66 -15.95 -26.24 7.36
CA ALA A 66 -15.04 -27.36 7.16
C ALA A 66 -15.19 -27.91 5.74
N SER A 67 -14.06 -28.13 5.06
CA SER A 67 -14.04 -28.64 3.69
C SER A 67 -12.78 -29.49 3.44
N PRO A 68 -12.85 -30.53 2.58
CA PRO A 68 -11.65 -31.22 2.10
C PRO A 68 -10.78 -30.34 1.19
N ALA A 69 -11.33 -29.27 0.60
CA ALA A 69 -10.63 -28.36 -0.32
C ALA A 69 -10.49 -26.95 0.29
N THR A 70 -10.05 -26.86 1.54
CA THR A 70 -10.01 -25.60 2.30
C THR A 70 -9.18 -24.51 1.64
N GLN A 71 -8.02 -24.85 1.05
CA GLN A 71 -7.19 -23.86 0.36
C GLN A 71 -7.88 -23.25 -0.87
N ASP A 72 -8.63 -24.05 -1.63
CA ASP A 72 -9.38 -23.57 -2.79
C ASP A 72 -10.53 -22.64 -2.35
N TRP A 73 -11.21 -22.99 -1.26
CA TRP A 73 -12.26 -22.15 -0.66
C TRP A 73 -11.72 -20.82 -0.16
N ILE A 74 -10.61 -20.83 0.58
CA ILE A 74 -9.97 -19.61 1.09
C ILE A 74 -9.57 -18.72 -0.09
N SER A 75 -8.90 -19.30 -1.10
CA SER A 75 -8.45 -18.56 -2.29
C SER A 75 -9.63 -17.93 -3.04
N ALA A 76 -10.69 -18.70 -3.31
CA ALA A 76 -11.88 -18.20 -4.01
C ALA A 76 -12.63 -17.12 -3.22
N LEU A 77 -12.78 -17.30 -1.89
CA LEU A 77 -13.44 -16.32 -1.04
C LEU A 77 -12.65 -15.02 -0.97
N CYS A 78 -11.31 -15.09 -0.86
CA CYS A 78 -10.47 -13.91 -0.87
C CYS A 78 -10.58 -13.14 -2.20
N LEU A 79 -10.51 -13.83 -3.34
CA LEU A 79 -10.65 -13.23 -4.68
C LEU A 79 -12.01 -12.57 -4.91
N LEU A 80 -13.06 -13.05 -4.27
CA LEU A 80 -14.41 -12.51 -4.45
C LEU A 80 -14.80 -11.45 -3.39
N ALA A 81 -14.19 -11.50 -2.21
CA ALA A 81 -14.45 -10.56 -1.12
C ALA A 81 -13.55 -9.32 -1.14
N PHE A 82 -12.31 -9.46 -1.61
CA PHE A 82 -11.28 -8.40 -1.57
C PHE A 82 -10.85 -7.96 -2.97
N GLN A 83 -11.82 -7.67 -3.84
CA GLN A 83 -11.53 -7.10 -5.16
C GLN A 83 -11.22 -5.62 -5.03
N ASP A 84 -10.01 -5.22 -5.42
CA ASP A 84 -9.62 -3.82 -5.52
C ASP A 84 -10.30 -3.21 -6.77
N PRO A 85 -11.13 -2.15 -6.65
CA PRO A 85 -11.87 -1.60 -7.78
C PRO A 85 -10.99 -0.95 -8.87
N GLU A 86 -9.70 -0.74 -8.64
CA GLU A 86 -8.80 -0.08 -9.60
C GLU A 86 -8.14 -1.02 -10.63
N ASP A 87 -8.22 -2.35 -10.46
CA ASP A 87 -7.41 -3.31 -11.24
C ASP A 87 -8.17 -4.07 -12.34
N ALA A 88 -9.37 -3.62 -12.73
CA ALA A 88 -10.13 -4.30 -13.79
C ALA A 88 -9.54 -4.16 -15.22
N ASP A 89 -8.44 -3.40 -15.40
CA ASP A 89 -7.84 -3.15 -16.72
C ASP A 89 -6.36 -3.54 -16.87
N LYS A 90 -5.74 -4.19 -15.88
CA LYS A 90 -4.37 -4.73 -16.05
C LYS A 90 -4.34 -6.22 -15.83
N GLY A 91 -4.33 -6.93 -16.97
CA GLY A 91 -4.20 -8.36 -17.02
C GLY A 91 -3.02 -8.89 -16.22
N ALA A 92 -3.27 -9.99 -15.52
CA ALA A 92 -2.32 -11.02 -15.14
C ALA A 92 -0.91 -10.52 -14.76
N PHE A 93 -0.78 -9.93 -13.57
CA PHE A 93 0.51 -9.87 -12.90
C PHE A 93 0.48 -10.67 -11.60
N ASP A 94 1.35 -11.67 -11.66
CA ASP A 94 2.06 -12.41 -10.65
C ASP A 94 1.64 -12.36 -9.18
N ARG A 95 1.72 -13.55 -8.60
CA ARG A 95 1.42 -13.89 -7.22
C ARG A 95 2.50 -13.31 -6.31
N GLY A 96 2.34 -12.06 -5.87
CA GLY A 96 3.19 -11.48 -4.84
C GLY A 96 2.68 -10.12 -4.38
N ASN A 97 2.03 -10.08 -3.21
CA ASN A 97 1.74 -8.87 -2.41
C ASN A 97 1.58 -7.56 -3.20
N GLY A 98 0.52 -7.47 -4.01
CA GLY A 98 0.05 -6.21 -4.58
C GLY A 98 -0.93 -5.50 -3.65
N LEU A 99 -0.64 -5.43 -2.35
CA LEU A 99 -1.28 -4.40 -1.54
C LEU A 99 -0.48 -3.14 -1.82
N ILE A 100 -1.08 -2.16 -2.51
CA ILE A 100 -0.55 -0.80 -2.56
C ILE A 100 -0.77 -0.22 -1.15
N LEU A 101 0.01 -0.72 -0.19
CA LEU A 101 0.13 -0.06 1.10
C LEU A 101 0.87 1.23 0.78
N GLU A 102 0.28 2.39 1.06
CA GLU A 102 1.05 3.62 1.15
C GLU A 102 2.10 3.37 2.24
N ASP A 103 3.33 3.07 1.82
CA ASP A 103 4.44 2.90 2.72
C ASP A 103 4.61 4.21 3.49
N ASN A 104 4.35 4.16 4.79
CA ASN A 104 4.53 5.30 5.65
C ASN A 104 6.04 5.46 5.89
N ASP A 105 6.69 6.23 5.01
CA ASP A 105 8.13 6.51 5.00
C ASP A 105 8.70 6.98 6.35
N LEU A 106 7.83 7.37 7.28
CA LEU A 106 8.19 7.72 8.65
C LEU A 106 8.71 6.52 9.46
N TYR A 107 8.39 5.28 9.07
CA TYR A 107 8.80 4.04 9.74
C TYR A 107 9.83 3.22 8.95
N SER A 108 10.21 3.67 7.75
CA SER A 108 11.32 3.08 7.00
C SER A 108 12.56 3.12 7.88
N SER A 109 13.10 1.95 8.21
CA SER A 109 14.27 1.85 9.07
C SER A 109 15.38 2.68 8.46
N TRP A 110 15.85 3.69 9.21
CA TRP A 110 16.94 4.64 8.91
C TRP A 110 18.29 3.98 8.49
N GLU A 111 18.32 2.66 8.47
CA GLU A 111 19.47 1.79 8.25
C GLU A 111 19.07 0.69 7.24
N SER A 112 18.57 1.10 6.08
CA SER A 112 18.38 0.21 4.92
C SER A 112 19.25 0.73 3.78
N ASP A 113 20.38 0.07 3.64
CA ASP A 113 21.45 0.23 2.65
C ASP A 113 21.00 0.66 1.23
N ALA A 114 21.69 1.70 0.74
CA ALA A 114 22.28 1.85 -0.60
C ALA A 114 21.42 1.69 -1.88
N LEU A 115 20.12 1.44 -1.81
CA LEU A 115 19.25 1.36 -3.00
C LEU A 115 18.09 2.34 -3.02
N GLU A 116 17.89 3.08 -1.93
CA GLU A 116 16.88 4.14 -1.86
C GLU A 116 17.35 5.35 -2.69
N PRO A 117 16.47 5.93 -3.54
CA PRO A 117 16.80 7.19 -4.19
C PRO A 117 17.18 8.22 -3.12
N PRO A 118 18.15 9.11 -3.41
CA PRO A 118 18.56 10.15 -2.47
C PRO A 118 17.32 10.82 -1.91
N LYS A 119 17.25 11.02 -0.58
CA LYS A 119 16.09 11.60 0.12
C LYS A 119 15.82 13.01 -0.40
N ALA A 120 15.15 13.10 -1.53
CA ALA A 120 15.02 14.30 -2.33
C ALA A 120 13.66 14.92 -2.04
N HIS A 121 13.66 16.21 -1.75
CA HIS A 121 12.47 16.96 -1.41
C HIS A 121 12.18 17.98 -2.50
N LEU A 122 10.94 18.00 -2.98
CA LEU A 122 10.50 19.02 -3.94
C LEU A 122 10.42 20.38 -3.23
N VAL A 123 11.12 21.37 -3.79
CA VAL A 123 11.21 22.73 -3.26
C VAL A 123 11.03 23.76 -4.36
N SER A 124 10.34 24.86 -4.04
CA SER A 124 10.22 26.00 -4.94
C SER A 124 11.27 27.06 -4.60
N VAL A 125 12.05 27.48 -5.59
CA VAL A 125 13.09 28.50 -5.41
C VAL A 125 12.45 29.89 -5.25
N ARG A 126 12.82 30.59 -4.19
CA ARG A 126 12.44 32.00 -4.01
C ARG A 126 13.36 32.91 -4.82
N LEU A 127 12.76 33.95 -5.39
CA LEU A 127 13.49 34.93 -6.17
C LEU A 127 14.37 35.82 -5.26
N THR A 128 15.68 35.61 -5.35
CA THR A 128 16.75 36.42 -4.74
C THR A 128 17.79 36.83 -5.80
N GLU A 129 18.68 37.77 -5.46
CA GLU A 129 19.81 38.14 -6.33
C GLU A 129 20.68 36.92 -6.70
N ALA A 130 20.85 35.98 -5.77
CA ALA A 130 21.60 34.76 -6.01
C ALA A 130 20.87 33.83 -6.98
N SER A 131 19.56 33.61 -6.79
CA SER A 131 18.75 32.78 -7.68
C SER A 131 18.72 33.33 -9.11
N GLN A 132 18.60 34.66 -9.28
CA GLN A 132 18.58 35.31 -10.60
C GLN A 132 19.92 35.14 -11.31
N ARG A 133 21.02 35.34 -10.59
CA ARG A 133 22.38 35.13 -11.14
C ARG A 133 22.61 33.68 -11.54
N CYS A 134 22.05 32.74 -10.79
CA CYS A 134 22.15 31.31 -11.05
C CYS A 134 21.07 30.80 -12.03
N ASN A 135 20.21 31.69 -12.55
CA ASN A 135 19.07 31.37 -13.40
C ASN A 135 18.13 30.30 -12.80
N LEU A 136 17.96 30.31 -11.48
CA LEU A 136 17.08 29.40 -10.74
C LEU A 136 15.70 30.04 -10.58
N SER A 137 14.68 29.39 -11.13
CA SER A 137 13.27 29.75 -10.92
C SER A 137 12.36 28.54 -11.05
N GLY A 138 11.28 28.52 -10.27
CA GLY A 138 10.33 27.39 -10.23
C GLY A 138 10.72 26.29 -9.24
N ASP A 139 10.31 25.07 -9.55
CA ASP A 139 10.42 23.91 -8.68
C ASP A 139 11.64 23.05 -9.02
N TYR A 140 12.32 22.57 -7.98
CA TYR A 140 13.51 21.74 -8.05
C TYR A 140 13.48 20.67 -6.97
N LEU A 141 14.32 19.66 -7.11
CA LEU A 141 14.55 18.68 -6.05
C LEU A 141 15.78 19.08 -5.25
N ILE A 142 15.70 19.03 -3.92
CA ILE A 142 16.85 19.20 -3.05
C ILE A 142 17.14 17.89 -2.33
N SER A 143 18.38 17.41 -2.42
CA SER A 143 18.80 16.17 -1.79
C SER A 143 20.01 16.39 -0.88
N PRO A 144 19.93 16.03 0.41
CA PRO A 144 21.09 16.00 1.28
C PRO A 144 21.91 14.74 0.99
N ASP A 145 23.18 14.94 0.64
CA ASP A 145 24.18 13.88 0.54
C ASP A 145 25.05 13.87 1.81
N ALA A 146 26.00 12.93 1.88
CA ALA A 146 26.90 12.74 3.02
C ALA A 146 27.78 13.98 3.30
N ASP A 147 28.18 14.73 2.29
CA ASP A 147 29.09 15.87 2.42
C ASP A 147 28.64 17.18 1.73
N ALA A 148 27.53 17.13 0.97
CA ALA A 148 27.00 18.25 0.21
C ALA A 148 25.48 18.26 0.14
N LEU A 149 24.92 19.43 -0.17
CA LEU A 149 23.53 19.59 -0.56
C LEU A 149 23.46 19.72 -2.09
N LEU A 150 22.61 18.90 -2.72
CA LEU A 150 22.45 18.84 -4.17
C LEU A 150 21.11 19.46 -4.59
N LEU A 151 21.14 20.32 -5.61
CA LEU A 151 19.94 20.76 -6.33
C LEU A 151 19.83 19.98 -7.63
N LEU A 152 18.70 19.30 -7.85
CA LEU A 152 18.46 18.49 -9.03
C LEU A 152 17.26 18.98 -9.84
N HIS A 153 17.30 18.72 -11.15
CA HIS A 153 16.17 18.96 -12.04
C HIS A 153 15.04 17.97 -11.75
N PRO A 154 13.77 18.41 -11.65
CA PRO A 154 12.66 17.53 -11.24
C PRO A 154 12.35 16.42 -12.25
N GLU A 155 12.60 16.64 -13.54
CA GLU A 155 12.27 15.65 -14.59
C GLU A 155 13.44 14.72 -14.95
N THR A 156 14.66 15.25 -14.94
CA THR A 156 15.84 14.50 -15.41
C THR A 156 16.69 13.98 -14.27
N HIS A 157 16.45 14.47 -13.04
CA HIS A 157 17.27 14.22 -11.86
C HIS A 157 18.75 14.59 -12.03
N ASP A 158 19.06 15.47 -12.98
CA ASP A 158 20.41 15.96 -13.18
C ASP A 158 20.79 16.97 -12.09
N VAL A 159 22.03 16.88 -11.59
CA VAL A 159 22.56 17.82 -10.61
C VAL A 159 22.83 19.16 -11.28
N ILE A 160 22.13 20.20 -10.83
CA ILE A 160 22.27 21.58 -11.31
C ILE A 160 23.31 22.33 -10.48
N PHE A 161 23.23 22.19 -9.15
CA PHE A 161 24.18 22.81 -8.23
C PHE A 161 24.57 21.85 -7.12
N HIS A 162 25.84 21.93 -6.72
CA HIS A 162 26.36 21.24 -5.55
C HIS A 162 26.88 22.26 -4.52
N TRP A 163 26.48 22.10 -3.26
CA TRP A 163 26.94 22.93 -2.16
C TRP A 163 27.54 22.07 -1.05
N PRO A 164 28.87 21.89 -1.02
CA PRO A 164 29.53 21.18 0.07
C PRO A 164 29.22 21.88 1.39
N TYR A 165 28.89 21.12 2.44
CA TYR A 165 28.50 21.71 3.74
C TYR A 165 29.59 22.62 4.31
N LYS A 166 30.86 22.28 4.05
CA LYS A 166 32.04 23.07 4.45
C LYS A 166 32.14 24.44 3.76
N MET A 167 31.43 24.65 2.65
CA MET A 167 31.43 25.88 1.87
C MET A 167 30.18 26.74 2.08
N LEU A 168 29.15 26.22 2.74
CA LEU A 168 28.00 27.00 3.19
C LEU A 168 28.39 27.88 4.38
N ARG A 169 27.97 29.15 4.34
CA ARG A 169 28.18 30.11 5.43
C ARG A 169 27.07 30.04 6.47
N LYS A 170 25.84 29.80 6.01
CA LYS A 170 24.66 29.60 6.86
C LYS A 170 23.70 28.63 6.16
N TYR A 171 22.93 27.93 6.96
CA TYR A 171 21.79 27.14 6.52
C TYR A 171 20.81 27.05 7.69
N GLY A 172 19.52 26.98 7.40
CA GLY A 172 18.53 26.88 8.46
C GLY A 172 17.10 27.03 7.99
N GLN A 173 16.20 26.69 8.89
CA GLN A 173 14.78 26.91 8.70
C GLN A 173 14.48 28.41 8.76
N VAL A 174 13.65 28.88 7.83
CA VAL A 174 13.14 30.24 7.77
C VAL A 174 11.62 30.20 7.69
N GLU A 175 10.97 31.34 7.92
CA GLU A 175 9.52 31.42 7.81
C GLU A 175 9.07 31.03 6.39
N GLY A 176 8.33 29.92 6.30
CA GLY A 176 7.85 29.38 5.04
C GLY A 176 8.89 28.61 4.21
N GLY A 177 9.96 28.09 4.82
CA GLY A 177 10.84 27.13 4.16
C GLY A 177 12.22 26.95 4.78
N PHE A 178 13.20 26.75 3.91
CA PHE A 178 14.61 26.55 4.25
C PHE A 178 15.46 27.52 3.42
N SER A 179 16.57 28.00 3.99
CA SER A 179 17.50 28.91 3.32
C SER A 179 18.93 28.40 3.47
N ILE A 180 19.72 28.59 2.41
CA ILE A 180 21.15 28.35 2.38
C ILE A 180 21.88 29.62 1.96
N GLU A 181 22.98 29.94 2.61
CA GLU A 181 23.88 31.02 2.22
C GLU A 181 25.19 30.43 1.73
N ALA A 182 25.38 30.40 0.42
CA ALA A 182 26.60 29.89 -0.20
C ALA A 182 27.79 30.83 0.02
N GLY A 183 28.98 30.25 0.09
CA GLY A 183 30.26 30.96 0.09
C GLY A 183 30.71 31.35 -1.33
N ARG A 184 31.68 32.26 -1.44
CA ARG A 184 32.26 32.69 -2.73
C ARG A 184 32.96 31.56 -3.51
N ARG A 185 33.23 30.44 -2.85
CA ARG A 185 33.89 29.27 -3.42
C ARG A 185 32.91 28.23 -3.99
N CYS A 186 31.62 28.39 -3.75
CA CYS A 186 30.58 27.57 -4.37
C CYS A 186 30.39 27.97 -5.84
N GLU A 187 29.94 27.04 -6.68
CA GLU A 187 29.67 27.28 -8.11
C GLU A 187 28.56 28.32 -8.33
N SER A 188 27.57 28.38 -7.42
CA SER A 188 26.54 29.43 -7.38
C SER A 188 27.08 30.83 -7.04
N GLY A 189 28.35 30.92 -6.61
CA GLY A 189 28.92 32.08 -5.96
C GLY A 189 28.28 32.37 -4.60
N ALA A 190 28.67 33.48 -3.97
CA ALA A 190 28.14 33.87 -2.67
C ALA A 190 26.74 34.48 -2.77
N GLY A 191 25.83 34.03 -1.91
CA GLY A 191 24.48 34.57 -1.82
C GLY A 191 23.54 33.63 -1.10
N SER A 192 22.31 34.09 -0.89
CA SER A 192 21.21 33.37 -0.25
C SER A 192 19.98 33.31 -1.15
#